data_AF-A0A4Y9ZZY8-F1
#
_entry.id   AF-A0A4Y9ZZY8-F1
#
_cell.length_a   1.000
_cell.length_b   1.000
_cell.length_c   1.000
_cell.angle_alpha   90.00
_cell.angle_beta   90.00
_cell.angle_gamma   90.00
#
_symmetry.space_group_name_H-M   'P 1'
#
loop_
_entity.id
_entity.type
_entity.pdbx_description
1 polymer ?
#
loop_
_entity_poly.entity_id
_entity_poly.type
_entity_poly.pdbx_seq_one_letter_code
_entity_poly.pdbx_strand_id
1 'polypeptide(L)'
;MAPVLLFLGFVSVILVLRYVLMRLIRPSTVRDLRGPPSPSFWIGRSRISRYQSQIGDVEFKWMRDYGSVWRTTGPLWLVQKWREELIGNGTISSGATINVALWLSWAFLDTIAAAGFNYDVDAVDDVSTELHQQYASLFIDSTLYPCKLDTVFKLFWRYIPVDILHLVRFLPSREYIRFHNYTQFMRKFAMEMIRKNESVGSKDILNVLQQANASADNKTKLSVVEV
;
A
#
# COMPACT_ATOMS: atom_id res chain seq x y z
N MET A 1 -20.30 -20.19 52.45
CA MET A 1 -19.14 -20.02 51.53
C MET A 1 -19.13 -21.05 50.40
N ALA A 2 -19.19 -22.36 50.68
CA ALA A 2 -19.17 -23.42 49.66
C ALA A 2 -20.25 -23.34 48.54
N PRO A 3 -21.53 -23.00 48.80
CA PRO A 3 -22.55 -23.00 47.74
C PRO A 3 -22.37 -21.88 46.71
N VAL A 4 -21.73 -20.76 47.09
CA VAL A 4 -21.49 -19.61 46.20
C VAL A 4 -20.37 -19.91 45.19
N LEU A 5 -19.35 -20.65 45.61
CA LEU A 5 -18.24 -21.05 44.74
C LEU A 5 -18.67 -22.05 43.66
N LEU A 6 -19.56 -22.99 44.01
CA LEU A 6 -20.13 -23.93 43.04
C LEU A 6 -21.00 -23.21 42.00
N PHE A 7 -21.78 -22.20 42.42
CA PHE A 7 -22.59 -21.39 41.51
C PHE A 7 -21.73 -20.59 40.52
N LEU A 8 -20.65 -19.95 40.99
CA LEU A 8 -19.69 -19.23 40.14
C LEU A 8 -18.99 -20.15 39.13
N GLY A 9 -18.62 -21.36 39.55
CA GLY A 9 -18.04 -22.38 38.67
C GLY A 9 -18.98 -22.77 37.53
N PHE A 10 -20.27 -22.99 37.85
CA PHE A 10 -21.27 -23.35 36.86
C PHE A 10 -21.53 -22.22 35.84
N VAL A 11 -21.58 -20.97 36.30
CA VAL A 11 -21.71 -19.79 35.42
C VAL A 11 -20.52 -19.65 34.48
N SER A 12 -19.29 -19.87 34.98
CA SER A 12 -18.08 -19.85 34.15
C SER A 12 -18.11 -20.90 33.05
N VAL A 13 -18.51 -22.13 33.39
CA VAL A 13 -18.66 -23.22 32.41
C VAL A 13 -19.71 -22.89 31.35
N ILE A 14 -20.84 -22.30 31.73
CA ILE A 14 -21.88 -21.86 30.78
C ILE A 14 -21.36 -20.76 29.85
N LEU A 15 -20.60 -19.79 30.36
CA LEU A 15 -20.03 -18.71 29.54
C LEU A 15 -18.99 -19.25 28.55
N VAL A 16 -18.14 -20.19 28.97
CA VAL A 16 -17.17 -20.86 28.11
C VAL A 16 -17.90 -21.71 27.05
N LEU A 17 -18.90 -22.48 27.44
CA LEU A 17 -19.69 -23.29 26.51
C LEU A 17 -20.42 -22.40 25.48
N ARG A 18 -21.01 -21.29 25.92
CA ARG A 18 -21.64 -20.29 25.05
C ARG A 18 -20.64 -19.66 24.10
N TYR A 19 -19.43 -19.32 24.57
CA TYR A 19 -18.35 -18.77 23.72
C TYR A 19 -17.88 -19.79 22.67
N VAL A 20 -17.65 -21.04 23.07
CA VAL A 20 -17.26 -22.14 22.18
C VAL A 20 -18.36 -22.38 21.15
N LEU A 21 -19.62 -22.42 21.58
CA LEU A 21 -20.77 -22.59 20.70
C LEU A 21 -20.94 -21.41 19.74
N MET A 22 -20.78 -20.16 20.20
CA MET A 22 -20.76 -18.98 19.32
C MET A 22 -19.60 -19.04 18.32
N ARG A 23 -18.42 -19.51 18.73
CA ARG A 23 -17.24 -19.64 17.84
C ARG A 23 -17.42 -20.74 16.79
N LEU A 24 -18.14 -21.81 17.13
CA LEU A 24 -18.46 -22.92 16.23
C LEU A 24 -19.62 -22.60 15.28
N ILE A 25 -20.65 -21.92 15.78
CA ILE A 25 -21.88 -21.63 15.03
C ILE A 25 -21.77 -20.37 14.18
N ARG A 26 -20.89 -19.40 14.48
CA ARG A 26 -20.70 -18.23 13.60
C ARG A 26 -20.17 -18.71 12.24
N PRO A 27 -21.00 -18.72 11.17
CA PRO A 27 -20.48 -19.01 9.86
C PRO A 27 -19.66 -17.79 9.47
N SER A 28 -18.34 -17.93 9.37
CA SER A 28 -17.57 -16.91 8.68
C SER A 28 -17.97 -17.00 7.21
N THR A 29 -18.75 -16.05 6.72
CA THR A 29 -19.26 -15.96 5.34
C THR A 29 -18.13 -15.96 4.29
N VAL A 30 -16.88 -15.81 4.73
CA VAL A 30 -15.65 -15.76 3.93
C VAL A 30 -14.95 -17.13 3.80
N ARG A 31 -15.45 -18.19 4.47
CA ARG A 31 -14.82 -19.53 4.42
C ARG A 31 -15.02 -20.25 3.08
N ASP A 32 -16.13 -19.98 2.40
CA ASP A 32 -16.51 -20.64 1.13
C ASP A 32 -15.96 -19.94 -0.12
N LEU A 33 -15.22 -18.85 0.06
CA LEU A 33 -14.56 -18.18 -1.05
C LEU A 33 -13.41 -19.05 -1.55
N ARG A 34 -13.57 -19.53 -2.78
CA ARG A 34 -12.52 -20.24 -3.49
C ARG A 34 -11.31 -19.30 -3.63
N GLY A 35 -10.14 -19.83 -3.35
CA GLY A 35 -8.90 -19.10 -3.43
C GLY A 35 -7.80 -20.05 -3.84
N PRO A 36 -6.78 -19.56 -4.54
CA PRO A 36 -5.73 -20.43 -5.03
C PRO A 36 -4.86 -20.95 -3.86
N PRO A 37 -4.36 -22.19 -3.93
CA PRO A 37 -3.64 -22.83 -2.82
C PRO A 37 -2.39 -22.03 -2.43
N SER A 38 -2.20 -21.71 -1.15
CA SER A 38 -1.04 -20.97 -0.68
C SER A 38 0.22 -21.86 -0.77
N PRO A 39 1.25 -21.50 -1.56
CA PRO A 39 2.44 -22.33 -1.74
C PRO A 39 3.30 -22.42 -0.48
N SER A 40 3.13 -21.49 0.48
CA SER A 40 3.82 -21.51 1.76
C SER A 40 2.96 -20.85 2.83
N PHE A 41 2.99 -21.39 4.05
CA PHE A 41 2.33 -20.79 5.21
C PHE A 41 2.97 -19.45 5.59
N TRP A 42 4.31 -19.36 5.53
CA TRP A 42 5.12 -18.24 6.02
C TRP A 42 5.27 -17.05 5.05
N ILE A 43 5.36 -17.28 3.75
CA ILE A 43 5.52 -16.21 2.74
C ILE A 43 4.16 -15.81 2.13
N GLY A 44 3.12 -16.62 2.35
CA GLY A 44 1.85 -16.49 1.65
C GLY A 44 2.07 -16.57 0.13
N ARG A 45 1.48 -15.61 -0.60
CA ARG A 45 1.47 -15.55 -2.07
C ARG A 45 2.40 -14.47 -2.64
N SER A 46 3.31 -13.91 -1.84
CA SER A 46 4.21 -12.83 -2.30
C SER A 46 5.25 -13.28 -3.32
N ARG A 47 5.74 -14.53 -3.24
CA ARG A 47 6.65 -15.09 -4.27
C ARG A 47 6.02 -15.15 -5.66
N ILE A 48 4.75 -15.55 -5.75
CA ILE A 48 4.08 -15.67 -7.06
C ILE A 48 3.87 -14.29 -7.68
N SER A 49 3.69 -13.24 -6.87
CA SER A 49 3.58 -11.85 -7.36
C SER A 49 4.93 -11.27 -7.78
N ARG A 50 6.02 -11.60 -7.08
CA ARG A 50 7.36 -11.06 -7.36
C ARG A 50 8.08 -11.73 -8.52
N TYR A 51 7.73 -12.97 -8.89
CA TYR A 51 8.38 -13.73 -9.97
C TYR A 51 7.49 -13.89 -11.20
N GLN A 52 6.55 -12.97 -11.46
CA GLN A 52 5.75 -13.01 -12.69
C GLN A 52 6.56 -12.51 -13.87
N SER A 53 6.40 -13.14 -15.02
CA SER A 53 6.97 -12.64 -16.28
C SER A 53 6.24 -11.42 -16.81
N GLN A 54 4.93 -11.31 -16.57
CA GLN A 54 4.11 -10.16 -16.92
C GLN A 54 3.10 -9.87 -15.81
N ILE A 55 2.88 -8.59 -15.56
CA ILE A 55 1.97 -8.11 -14.51
C ILE A 55 0.55 -8.55 -14.85
N GLY A 56 -0.09 -9.23 -13.90
CA GLY A 56 -1.48 -9.61 -14.02
C GLY A 56 -1.69 -10.99 -14.63
N ASP A 57 -0.68 -11.68 -15.17
CA ASP A 57 -0.84 -13.04 -15.72
C ASP A 57 -1.52 -13.99 -14.72
N VAL A 58 -1.08 -13.87 -13.48
CA VAL A 58 -1.52 -14.68 -12.37
C VAL A 58 -2.88 -14.23 -11.86
N GLU A 59 -3.12 -12.92 -11.78
CA GLU A 59 -4.38 -12.31 -11.38
C GLU A 59 -5.47 -12.59 -12.42
N PHE A 60 -5.17 -12.53 -13.73
CA PHE A 60 -6.05 -12.93 -14.82
C PHE A 60 -6.34 -14.42 -14.80
N LYS A 61 -5.34 -15.24 -14.48
CA LYS A 61 -5.54 -16.67 -14.27
C LYS A 61 -6.50 -16.93 -13.10
N TRP A 62 -6.32 -16.25 -11.97
CA TRP A 62 -7.23 -16.40 -10.82
C TRP A 62 -8.61 -15.82 -11.08
N MET A 63 -8.69 -14.73 -11.83
CA MET A 63 -9.96 -14.15 -12.26
C MET A 63 -10.73 -15.13 -13.14
N ARG A 64 -10.02 -15.86 -14.01
CA ARG A 64 -10.58 -16.94 -14.83
C ARG A 64 -10.99 -18.16 -14.00
N ASP A 65 -10.18 -18.56 -13.03
CA ASP A 65 -10.35 -19.79 -12.25
C ASP A 65 -11.35 -19.63 -11.07
N TYR A 66 -11.39 -18.46 -10.45
CA TYR A 66 -12.14 -18.17 -9.21
C TYR A 66 -13.17 -17.04 -9.34
N GLY A 67 -13.15 -16.27 -10.43
CA GLY A 67 -14.09 -15.17 -10.67
C GLY A 67 -13.63 -13.81 -10.13
N SER A 68 -14.55 -12.88 -9.92
CA SER A 68 -14.25 -11.50 -9.47
C SER A 68 -13.86 -11.37 -8.00
N VAL A 69 -14.10 -12.40 -7.19
CA VAL A 69 -13.81 -12.41 -5.75
C VAL A 69 -13.09 -13.70 -5.38
N TRP A 70 -11.88 -13.59 -4.84
CA TRP A 70 -11.10 -14.72 -4.37
C TRP A 70 -10.44 -14.42 -3.02
N ARG A 71 -10.23 -15.48 -2.23
CA ARG A 71 -9.50 -15.37 -0.97
C ARG A 71 -8.00 -15.33 -1.22
N THR A 72 -7.33 -14.30 -0.69
CA THR A 72 -5.88 -14.18 -0.70
C THR A 72 -5.37 -14.14 0.75
N THR A 73 -4.29 -14.88 1.04
CA THR A 73 -3.62 -14.84 2.33
C THR A 73 -2.57 -13.73 2.27
N GLY A 74 -2.72 -12.72 3.13
CA GLY A 74 -1.82 -11.57 3.18
C GLY A 74 -0.37 -11.95 3.54
N PRO A 75 0.60 -11.09 3.20
CA PRO A 75 2.00 -11.32 3.49
C PRO A 75 2.27 -11.28 5.00
N LEU A 76 2.70 -12.41 5.59
CA LEU A 76 3.13 -12.46 6.99
C LEU A 76 4.47 -11.72 7.22
N TRP A 77 5.26 -11.45 6.19
CA TRP A 77 6.54 -10.77 6.32
C TRP A 77 6.40 -9.34 6.87
N LEU A 78 5.32 -8.62 6.51
CA LEU A 78 5.03 -7.29 7.03
C LEU A 78 4.69 -7.34 8.53
N VAL A 79 3.90 -8.34 8.93
CA VAL A 79 3.57 -8.60 10.33
C VAL A 79 4.82 -8.98 11.13
N GLN A 80 5.72 -9.73 10.51
CA GLN A 80 7.00 -10.11 11.11
C GLN A 80 7.91 -8.90 11.29
N LYS A 81 7.99 -8.01 10.30
CA LYS A 81 8.70 -6.72 10.40
C LYS A 81 8.13 -5.83 11.49
N TRP A 82 6.81 -5.70 11.60
CA TRP A 82 6.18 -4.96 12.71
C TRP A 82 6.52 -5.59 14.06
N ARG A 83 6.55 -6.92 14.13
CA ARG A 83 6.95 -7.63 15.35
C ARG A 83 8.41 -7.38 15.69
N GLU A 84 9.30 -7.32 14.70
CA GLU A 84 10.71 -6.96 14.88
C GLU A 84 10.88 -5.52 15.37
N GLU A 85 10.17 -4.53 14.82
CA GLU A 85 10.21 -3.15 15.33
C GLU A 85 9.71 -3.02 16.76
N LEU A 86 8.61 -3.70 17.09
CA LEU A 86 8.04 -3.68 18.44
C LEU A 86 8.95 -4.33 19.48
N ILE A 87 9.72 -5.34 19.08
CA ILE A 87 10.63 -6.08 19.96
C ILE A 87 12.01 -5.41 20.01
N GLY A 88 12.48 -4.85 18.90
CA GLY A 88 13.80 -4.24 18.73
C GLY A 88 14.00 -2.96 19.54
N ASN A 89 12.92 -2.25 19.89
CA ASN A 89 13.01 -1.00 20.65
C ASN A 89 13.22 -1.16 22.16
N GLY A 90 13.53 -2.37 22.65
CA GLY A 90 14.12 -2.66 23.97
C GLY A 90 13.25 -2.35 25.20
N THR A 91 12.13 -1.65 25.03
CA THR A 91 11.14 -1.37 26.05
C THR A 91 9.79 -1.68 25.46
N ILE A 92 9.06 -2.61 26.07
CA ILE A 92 7.61 -2.73 25.86
C ILE A 92 6.98 -1.52 26.56
N SER A 93 7.25 -0.34 26.02
CA SER A 93 6.53 0.88 26.36
C SER A 93 5.10 0.59 25.91
N SER A 94 4.18 0.43 26.86
CA SER A 94 2.77 0.04 26.64
C SER A 94 1.95 1.04 25.79
N GLY A 95 2.61 1.89 25.00
CA GLY A 95 2.06 2.85 24.06
C GLY A 95 2.86 2.95 22.75
N ALA A 96 3.62 1.92 22.34
CA ALA A 96 4.26 1.89 21.03
C ALA A 96 3.20 1.88 19.92
N THR A 97 2.98 3.03 19.30
CA THR A 97 2.04 3.21 18.20
C THR A 97 2.75 3.03 16.86
N ILE A 98 2.33 2.04 16.07
CA ILE A 98 2.79 1.89 14.68
C ILE A 98 1.79 2.59 13.76
N ASN A 99 2.28 3.42 12.84
CA ASN A 99 1.46 3.94 11.76
C ASN A 99 1.27 2.89 10.66
N VAL A 100 0.24 2.06 10.82
CA VAL A 100 -0.10 0.99 9.88
C VAL A 100 -0.33 1.50 8.46
N ALA A 101 -0.96 2.68 8.30
CA ALA A 101 -1.26 3.25 6.99
C ALA A 101 0.01 3.62 6.21
N LEU A 102 1.01 4.13 6.93
CA LEU A 102 2.29 4.50 6.35
C LEU A 102 3.12 3.27 5.98
N TRP A 103 3.19 2.27 6.87
CA TRP A 103 3.81 0.96 6.58
C TRP A 103 3.19 0.25 5.38
N LEU A 104 1.86 0.31 5.28
CA LEU A 104 1.15 -0.25 4.15
C LEU A 104 1.49 0.50 2.85
N SER A 105 1.59 1.83 2.89
CA SER A 105 1.99 2.62 1.73
C SER A 105 3.39 2.28 1.24
N TRP A 106 4.36 2.08 2.14
CA TRP A 106 5.71 1.65 1.77
C TRP A 106 5.74 0.25 1.16
N ALA A 107 5.02 -0.70 1.77
CA ALA A 107 4.91 -2.04 1.21
C ALA A 107 4.27 -2.04 -0.18
N PHE A 108 3.28 -1.17 -0.41
CA PHE A 108 2.70 -0.97 -1.73
C PHE A 108 3.71 -0.39 -2.72
N LEU A 109 4.47 0.64 -2.33
CA LEU A 109 5.51 1.23 -3.19
C LEU A 109 6.57 0.20 -3.59
N ASP A 110 7.07 -0.60 -2.66
CA ASP A 110 8.00 -1.69 -2.96
C ASP A 110 7.40 -2.72 -3.90
N THR A 111 6.13 -3.09 -3.69
CA THR A 111 5.47 -4.05 -4.60
C THR A 111 5.26 -3.50 -6.00
N ILE A 112 4.89 -2.22 -6.15
CA ILE A 112 4.68 -1.58 -7.45
C ILE A 112 6.02 -1.38 -8.16
N ALA A 113 7.07 -1.00 -7.43
CA ALA A 113 8.38 -0.80 -8.04
C ALA A 113 9.02 -2.12 -8.46
N ALA A 114 8.96 -3.15 -7.61
CA ALA A 114 9.51 -4.46 -7.95
C ALA A 114 8.69 -5.14 -9.06
N ALA A 115 7.35 -5.10 -9.01
CA ALA A 115 6.51 -5.76 -10.01
C ALA A 115 6.34 -4.94 -11.30
N GLY A 116 6.23 -3.62 -11.19
CA GLY A 116 5.95 -2.70 -12.29
C GLY A 116 7.17 -2.30 -13.11
N PHE A 117 8.29 -2.10 -12.41
CA PHE A 117 9.49 -1.47 -12.94
C PHE A 117 10.76 -2.28 -12.69
N ASN A 118 10.63 -3.49 -12.13
CA ASN A 118 11.73 -4.37 -11.72
C ASN A 118 12.83 -3.62 -10.93
N TYR A 119 12.38 -2.73 -10.05
CA TYR A 119 13.24 -1.87 -9.26
C TYR A 119 13.00 -2.16 -7.77
N ASP A 120 14.03 -2.63 -7.09
CA ASP A 120 14.03 -2.74 -5.62
C ASP A 120 14.27 -1.36 -5.01
N VAL A 121 13.22 -0.79 -4.41
CA VAL A 121 13.24 0.49 -3.70
C VAL A 121 13.68 0.32 -2.24
N ASP A 122 13.52 -0.89 -1.68
CA ASP A 122 13.77 -1.22 -0.28
C ASP A 122 13.13 -0.24 0.72
N ALA A 123 11.97 0.35 0.35
CA ALA A 123 11.29 1.37 1.14
C ALA A 123 10.84 0.87 2.53
N VAL A 124 10.64 -0.44 2.67
CA VAL A 124 10.27 -1.08 3.93
C VAL A 124 11.46 -1.48 4.79
N ASP A 125 12.63 -1.72 4.20
CA ASP A 125 13.83 -2.18 4.93
C ASP A 125 14.71 -1.01 5.40
N ASP A 126 14.71 0.12 4.68
CA ASP A 126 15.49 1.31 5.03
C ASP A 126 14.62 2.53 5.33
N VAL A 127 14.49 2.84 6.62
CA VAL A 127 13.80 4.02 7.15
C VAL A 127 14.49 5.33 6.73
N SER A 128 15.76 5.28 6.30
CA SER A 128 16.55 6.45 5.90
C SER A 128 16.51 6.79 4.41
N THR A 129 15.80 5.99 3.61
CA THR A 129 15.67 6.28 2.17
C THR A 129 14.98 7.63 1.97
N GLU A 130 15.52 8.47 1.07
CA GLU A 130 15.00 9.82 0.81
C GLU A 130 13.50 9.81 0.46
N LEU A 131 13.05 8.78 -0.28
CA LEU A 131 11.64 8.54 -0.58
C LEU A 131 10.77 8.36 0.67
N HIS A 132 11.26 7.62 1.67
CA HIS A 132 10.55 7.34 2.91
C HIS A 132 10.26 8.63 3.69
N GLN A 133 11.28 9.49 3.82
CA GLN A 133 11.18 10.78 4.51
C GLN A 133 10.26 11.77 3.79
N GLN A 134 10.36 11.85 2.46
CA GLN A 134 9.51 12.72 1.65
C GLN A 134 8.05 12.24 1.68
N TYR A 135 7.80 10.93 1.63
CA TYR A 135 6.45 10.37 1.63
C TYR A 135 5.76 10.45 3.00
N ALA A 136 6.49 10.18 4.10
CA ALA A 136 5.95 10.26 5.45
C ALA A 136 5.47 11.67 5.82
N SER A 137 6.26 12.69 5.46
CA SER A 137 5.92 14.09 5.70
C SER A 137 4.84 14.63 4.76
N LEU A 138 4.65 14.01 3.58
CA LEU A 138 3.69 14.48 2.59
C LEU A 138 2.25 14.48 3.13
N PHE A 139 1.77 13.35 3.63
CA PHE A 139 0.39 13.21 4.09
C PHE A 139 0.16 13.75 5.51
N ILE A 140 1.14 13.61 6.40
CA ILE A 140 1.01 14.14 7.77
C ILE A 140 0.83 15.65 7.75
N ASP A 141 1.60 16.36 6.94
CA ASP A 141 1.54 17.82 6.94
C ASP A 141 0.53 18.41 5.96
N SER A 142 0.12 17.66 4.92
CA SER A 142 -0.76 18.21 3.87
C SER A 142 -2.23 17.79 4.01
N THR A 143 -2.52 16.63 4.59
CA THR A 143 -3.91 16.12 4.69
C THR A 143 -4.50 16.17 6.10
N LEU A 144 -3.67 16.08 7.15
CA LEU A 144 -4.18 15.97 8.53
C LEU A 144 -4.46 17.33 9.20
N TYR A 145 -3.79 18.41 8.77
CA TYR A 145 -3.94 19.74 9.38
C TYR A 145 -4.17 20.85 8.34
N PRO A 146 -5.28 20.82 7.58
CA PRO A 146 -5.59 21.91 6.67
C PRO A 146 -5.81 23.21 7.45
N CYS A 147 -5.32 24.33 6.91
CA CYS A 147 -5.63 25.63 7.48
C CYS A 147 -7.16 25.86 7.45
N LYS A 148 -7.72 26.46 8.50
CA LYS A 148 -9.18 26.75 8.58
C LYS A 148 -9.67 27.53 7.35
N LEU A 149 -8.87 28.50 6.89
CA LEU A 149 -9.15 29.29 5.69
C LEU A 149 -9.10 28.45 4.41
N ASP A 150 -8.20 27.49 4.33
CA ASP A 150 -8.08 26.58 3.19
C ASP A 150 -9.27 25.61 3.11
N THR A 151 -9.78 25.15 4.26
CA THR A 151 -11.02 24.36 4.31
C THR A 151 -12.21 25.16 3.81
N VAL A 152 -12.36 26.40 4.28
CA VAL A 152 -13.41 27.33 3.82
C VAL A 152 -13.28 27.59 2.31
N PHE A 153 -12.05 27.81 1.82
CA PHE A 153 -11.78 27.96 0.39
C PHE A 153 -12.16 26.71 -0.42
N LYS A 154 -11.83 25.51 0.05
CA LYS A 154 -12.20 24.21 -0.56
C LYS A 154 -13.72 23.98 -0.60
N LEU A 155 -14.49 24.52 0.34
CA LEU A 155 -15.97 24.50 0.29
C LEU A 155 -16.53 25.33 -0.87
N PHE A 156 -15.93 26.49 -1.14
CA PHE A 156 -16.32 27.35 -2.27
C PHE A 156 -15.83 26.83 -3.63
N TRP A 157 -14.84 25.93 -3.63
CA TRP A 157 -14.26 25.31 -4.82
C TRP A 157 -15.30 24.62 -5.71
N ARG A 158 -16.38 24.07 -5.14
CA ARG A 158 -17.47 23.44 -5.90
C ARG A 158 -18.27 24.43 -6.77
N TYR A 159 -18.21 25.72 -6.47
CA TYR A 159 -18.87 26.79 -7.23
C TYR A 159 -17.95 27.50 -8.23
N ILE A 160 -16.65 27.16 -8.26
CA ILE A 160 -15.66 27.83 -9.12
C ILE A 160 -15.51 27.04 -10.44
N PRO A 161 -15.64 27.68 -11.61
CA PRO A 161 -15.34 27.07 -12.92
C PRO A 161 -13.90 26.53 -13.02
N VAL A 162 -13.70 25.43 -13.76
CA VAL A 162 -12.41 24.73 -13.89
C VAL A 162 -11.30 25.66 -14.41
N ASP A 163 -11.63 26.61 -15.28
CA ASP A 163 -10.65 27.55 -15.86
C ASP A 163 -10.02 28.48 -14.79
N ILE A 164 -10.81 28.90 -13.80
CA ILE A 164 -10.33 29.74 -12.69
C ILE A 164 -9.58 28.87 -11.67
N LEU A 165 -9.94 27.59 -11.58
CA LEU A 165 -9.25 26.62 -10.75
C LEU A 165 -7.77 26.48 -11.10
N HIS A 166 -7.42 26.64 -12.38
CA HIS A 166 -6.04 26.65 -12.83
C HIS A 166 -5.22 27.77 -12.19
N LEU A 167 -5.83 28.90 -11.80
CA LEU A 167 -5.12 29.96 -11.07
C LEU A 167 -4.76 29.56 -9.63
N VAL A 168 -5.51 28.64 -9.03
CA VAL A 168 -5.21 28.13 -7.68
C VAL A 168 -3.84 27.47 -7.63
N ARG A 169 -3.39 26.95 -8.76
CA ARG A 169 -2.05 26.39 -8.95
C ARG A 169 -0.92 27.41 -8.71
N PHE A 170 -1.18 28.71 -8.81
CA PHE A 170 -0.19 29.76 -8.56
C PHE A 170 -0.24 30.30 -7.12
N LEU A 171 -1.24 29.92 -6.31
CA LEU A 171 -1.27 30.35 -4.92
C LEU A 171 -0.18 29.63 -4.11
N PRO A 172 0.67 30.37 -3.36
CA PRO A 172 1.72 29.80 -2.52
C PRO A 172 1.11 29.24 -1.22
N SER A 173 0.17 28.30 -1.32
CA SER A 173 -0.32 27.59 -0.13
C SER A 173 0.75 26.60 0.35
N ARG A 174 0.87 26.44 1.66
CA ARG A 174 1.86 25.53 2.27
C ARG A 174 1.70 24.09 1.75
N GLU A 175 0.47 23.64 1.56
CA GLU A 175 0.15 22.31 1.00
C GLU A 175 0.64 22.20 -0.44
N TYR A 176 0.33 23.19 -1.28
CA TYR A 176 0.69 23.16 -2.69
C TYR A 176 2.21 23.17 -2.91
N ILE A 177 2.96 23.99 -2.15
CA ILE A 177 4.43 24.02 -2.22
C ILE A 177 5.04 22.66 -1.87
N ARG A 178 4.48 21.95 -0.88
CA ARG A 178 4.95 20.63 -0.46
C ARG A 178 4.68 19.55 -1.50
N PHE A 179 3.46 19.51 -2.06
CA PHE A 179 3.15 18.63 -3.19
C PHE A 179 3.99 18.95 -4.42
N HIS A 180 4.30 20.23 -4.66
CA HIS A 180 5.19 20.62 -5.75
C HIS A 180 6.60 20.08 -5.54
N ASN A 181 7.18 20.26 -4.36
CA ASN A 181 8.51 19.72 -4.02
C ASN A 181 8.55 18.19 -4.12
N TYR A 182 7.51 17.51 -3.63
CA TYR A 182 7.36 16.06 -3.78
C TYR A 182 7.27 15.64 -5.25
N THR A 183 6.50 16.37 -6.07
CA THR A 183 6.40 16.08 -7.51
C THR A 183 7.74 16.26 -8.20
N GLN A 184 8.52 17.29 -7.83
CA GLN A 184 9.89 17.47 -8.34
C GLN A 184 10.82 16.35 -7.90
N PHE A 185 10.73 15.90 -6.65
CA PHE A 185 11.47 14.75 -6.14
C PHE A 185 11.12 13.48 -6.91
N MET A 186 9.82 13.16 -7.06
CA MET A 186 9.36 11.99 -7.80
C MET A 186 9.78 12.00 -9.26
N ARG A 187 9.86 13.18 -9.90
CA ARG A 187 10.42 13.30 -11.26
C ARG A 187 11.89 12.90 -11.32
N LYS A 188 12.70 13.33 -10.35
CA LYS A 188 14.11 12.95 -10.27
C LYS A 188 14.25 11.45 -9.99
N PHE A 189 13.46 10.94 -9.05
CA PHE A 189 13.42 9.52 -8.70
C PHE A 189 13.02 8.64 -9.90
N ALA A 190 11.99 9.02 -10.66
CA ALA A 190 11.59 8.32 -11.87
C ALA A 190 12.71 8.28 -12.93
N MET A 191 13.41 9.41 -13.15
CA MET A 191 14.55 9.45 -14.06
C MET A 191 15.69 8.52 -13.62
N GLU A 192 15.94 8.44 -12.30
CA GLU A 192 16.93 7.50 -11.75
C GLU A 192 16.52 6.05 -11.94
N MET A 193 15.23 5.73 -11.75
CA MET A 193 14.69 4.40 -12.03
C MET A 193 14.85 4.00 -13.50
N ILE A 194 14.52 4.90 -14.44
CA ILE A 194 14.69 4.67 -15.88
C ILE A 194 16.16 4.41 -16.20
N ARG A 195 17.06 5.25 -15.70
CA ARG A 195 18.51 5.12 -15.92
C ARG A 195 19.07 3.80 -15.39
N LYS A 196 18.60 3.36 -14.22
CA LYS A 196 19.02 2.07 -13.63
C LYS A 196 18.47 0.90 -14.46
N ASN A 197 17.23 0.99 -14.93
CA ASN A 197 16.59 -0.07 -15.71
C ASN A 197 17.22 -0.26 -17.11
N GLU A 198 17.69 0.81 -17.76
CA GLU A 198 18.42 0.73 -19.05
C GLU A 198 19.61 -0.24 -18.99
N SER A 199 20.23 -0.43 -17.82
CA SER A 199 21.35 -1.36 -17.63
C SER A 199 20.94 -2.83 -17.46
N VAL A 200 19.70 -3.09 -17.02
CA VAL A 200 19.22 -4.43 -16.63
C VAL A 200 18.41 -5.09 -17.76
N GLY A 201 17.82 -4.31 -18.66
CA GLY A 201 17.20 -4.82 -19.88
C GLY A 201 16.02 -5.77 -19.64
N SER A 202 15.19 -5.50 -18.63
CA SER A 202 14.02 -6.31 -18.29
C SER A 202 12.78 -5.97 -19.14
N LYS A 203 11.83 -6.91 -19.20
CA LYS A 203 10.59 -6.79 -19.98
C LYS A 203 9.47 -6.15 -19.14
N ASP A 204 9.73 -4.95 -18.63
CA ASP A 204 8.79 -4.25 -17.74
C ASP A 204 8.04 -3.13 -18.46
N ILE A 205 7.13 -2.48 -17.73
CA ILE A 205 6.35 -1.35 -18.24
C ILE A 205 7.25 -0.27 -18.84
N LEU A 206 8.40 0.02 -18.21
CA LEU A 206 9.36 1.01 -18.74
C LEU A 206 9.89 0.65 -20.12
N ASN A 207 10.13 -0.63 -20.40
CA ASN A 207 10.62 -1.05 -21.71
C ASN A 207 9.53 -0.86 -22.78
N VAL A 208 8.27 -1.15 -22.44
CA VAL A 208 7.12 -0.87 -23.32
C VAL A 208 6.98 0.63 -23.59
N LEU A 209 7.15 1.48 -22.57
CA LEU A 209 7.09 2.94 -22.71
C LEU A 209 8.26 3.48 -23.54
N GLN A 210 9.47 2.99 -23.31
CA GLN A 210 10.65 3.33 -24.11
C GLN A 210 10.48 2.90 -25.58
N GLN A 211 9.91 1.71 -25.82
CA GLN A 211 9.61 1.23 -27.16
C GLN A 211 8.53 2.08 -27.84
N ALA A 212 7.51 2.53 -27.11
CA ALA A 212 6.47 3.43 -27.62
C ALA A 212 7.06 4.81 -28.00
N ASN A 213 7.98 5.34 -27.20
CA ASN A 213 8.73 6.55 -27.51
C ASN A 213 9.63 6.40 -28.74
N ALA A 214 10.23 5.22 -28.92
CA ALA A 214 11.05 4.89 -30.08
C ALA A 214 10.24 4.59 -31.36
N SER A 215 8.90 4.59 -31.29
CA SER A 215 8.05 4.31 -32.45
C SER A 215 8.17 5.39 -33.52
N ALA A 216 8.15 4.96 -34.79
CA ALA A 216 8.31 5.84 -35.94
C ALA A 216 7.05 6.66 -36.28
N ASP A 217 5.88 6.27 -35.76
CA ASP A 217 4.63 6.99 -35.99
C ASP A 217 4.52 8.18 -35.03
N ASN A 218 4.53 9.38 -35.60
CA ASN A 218 4.54 10.64 -34.85
C ASN A 218 3.24 10.86 -34.05
N LYS A 219 2.16 10.13 -34.34
CA LYS A 219 0.90 10.18 -33.59
C LYS A 219 0.88 9.33 -32.33
N THR A 220 1.66 8.25 -32.29
CA THR A 220 1.75 7.33 -31.14
C THR A 220 2.98 7.55 -30.29
N LYS A 221 3.87 8.45 -30.73
CA LYS A 221 5.10 8.80 -30.04
C LYS A 221 4.81 9.58 -28.76
N LEU A 222 5.23 9.02 -27.63
CA LEU A 222 5.14 9.67 -26.33
C LEU A 222 6.23 10.73 -26.18
N SER A 223 5.92 11.84 -25.50
CA SER A 223 6.92 12.80 -25.08
C SER A 223 7.72 12.30 -23.87
N VAL A 224 8.91 12.85 -23.64
CA VAL A 224 9.76 12.50 -22.47
C VAL A 224 9.07 12.79 -21.12
N VAL A 225 8.01 13.61 -21.12
CA VAL A 225 7.21 13.88 -19.92
C VAL A 225 6.14 12.80 -19.69
N GLU A 226 5.72 12.12 -20.75
CA GLU A 226 4.71 11.05 -20.73
C GLU A 226 5.32 9.66 -20.56
N VAL A 227 6.60 9.50 -20.92
CA VAL A 227 7.43 8.30 -20.69
C VAL A 227 7.97 8.30 -19.26
#